data_AF-A0A1E3BVV4-F1
#
_entry.id   AF-A0A1E3BVV4-F1
#
_cell.length_a   1.000
_cell.length_b   1.000
_cell.length_c   1.000
_cell.angle_alpha   90.00
_cell.angle_beta   90.00
_cell.angle_gamma   90.00
#
_symmetry.space_group_name_H-M   'P 1'
#
loop_
_entity.id
_entity.type
_entity.pdbx_description
1 polymer ?
#
loop_
_entity_poly.entity_id
_entity_poly.type
_entity_poly.pdbx_seq_one_letter_code
_entity_poly.pdbx_strand_id
1 'polypeptide(L)'
;MSDKRELEKKAPEASNTDPANTGANDAGASKPAPKMDPKLTEALLELNPALKNELATMDKGKAAEALHNLDIAELLTGLSVGGKNPKDMASYKFWQTQPVQRFDEDFSKKEVAEGPIKMIDPEKVSKEPDRLLEGFEWTTLDLTNQEELQELWDLLTNHYVEDDNAMFRFRYSQSFLHWALMSPGWKKEWHVGVRASKSKKLVASISGVPTEIRVRDQKLKVTEINFLCIHKKLRSKRLAPVLIKEITRRCYLNGIYQAIYTGGTLLPTPVSSCRYYHRPLDWLKLYEVGFSPLPHGSTKARQISKNHLPYVTSTPNLRPMGAKDIDAVQDLLERYEKRFDLNQAFNREEIEHWLLHKPEQKDQVVWSYVVEDPESHKITDFFSFYNLESTVIQHPKHDNVRAAYLYYYATETAFTGDQKALKERLLQLMNDALILAKKAKFDVFNALTLHDNPLFLEQLKFGAGDGQLHYYIYNYRAAPIAGGVNEKNLPDEKKMGGVGVVML
;
A
#
# COMPACT_ATOMS: atom_id res chain seq x y z
N MET A 1 7.41 46.34 34.22
CA MET A 1 8.58 46.12 35.09
C MET A 1 8.77 44.63 35.23
N SER A 2 10.01 44.19 35.01
CA SER A 2 10.50 42.83 35.01
C SER A 2 10.50 42.22 36.41
N ASP A 3 10.15 40.93 36.54
CA ASP A 3 10.48 40.13 37.72
C ASP A 3 11.20 38.84 37.34
N LYS A 4 12.33 38.63 38.02
CA LYS A 4 13.24 37.47 37.96
C LYS A 4 13.18 36.74 39.31
N ARG A 5 13.26 35.39 39.23
CA ARG A 5 14.08 34.42 40.00
C ARG A 5 14.38 34.73 41.48
N GLU A 6 14.40 33.81 42.43
CA GLU A 6 14.71 32.37 42.53
C GLU A 6 14.48 32.02 44.03
N LEU A 7 14.34 30.74 44.42
CA LEU A 7 14.97 30.17 45.64
C LEU A 7 14.67 28.68 45.86
N GLU A 8 15.66 28.04 46.46
CA GLU A 8 15.96 26.62 46.69
C GLU A 8 15.07 25.90 47.73
N LYS A 9 15.08 24.55 47.73
CA LYS A 9 15.61 23.72 48.86
C LYS A 9 15.49 22.20 48.65
N LYS A 10 16.51 21.49 49.15
CA LYS A 10 16.69 20.03 49.24
C LYS A 10 16.15 19.44 50.57
N ALA A 11 15.61 18.22 50.46
CA ALA A 11 15.52 17.02 51.36
C ALA A 11 15.52 17.13 52.91
N PRO A 12 14.91 16.15 53.61
CA PRO A 12 15.73 15.06 54.18
C PRO A 12 15.10 13.64 54.22
N GLU A 13 15.97 12.67 54.54
CA GLU A 13 15.84 11.21 54.65
C GLU A 13 15.09 10.73 55.90
N ALA A 14 14.65 9.46 55.90
CA ALA A 14 14.12 8.73 57.06
C ALA A 14 14.77 7.34 57.19
N SER A 15 15.11 6.94 58.42
CA SER A 15 15.71 5.64 58.76
C SER A 15 14.92 4.87 59.85
N ASN A 16 14.65 3.60 59.55
CA ASN A 16 14.60 2.37 60.38
C ASN A 16 13.90 2.33 61.76
N THR A 17 12.99 1.33 61.89
CA THR A 17 13.10 0.22 62.87
C THR A 17 12.19 -0.97 62.50
N ASP A 18 12.75 -2.18 62.46
CA ASP A 18 12.08 -3.50 62.42
C ASP A 18 11.54 -3.91 63.81
N PRO A 19 10.64 -4.92 63.88
CA PRO A 19 11.08 -6.20 64.43
C PRO A 19 10.61 -7.45 63.66
N ALA A 20 11.38 -8.53 63.81
CA ALA A 20 11.30 -9.81 63.12
C ALA A 20 10.26 -10.83 63.66
N ASN A 21 10.18 -11.97 62.94
CA ASN A 21 9.53 -13.29 63.18
C ASN A 21 8.07 -13.42 62.67
N THR A 22 7.61 -14.44 61.93
CA THR A 22 8.08 -15.79 61.55
C THR A 22 7.28 -16.31 60.34
N GLY A 23 7.90 -17.09 59.44
CA GLY A 23 7.33 -18.35 58.95
C GLY A 23 6.45 -18.40 57.67
N ALA A 24 6.98 -19.15 56.69
CA ALA A 24 6.31 -20.04 55.73
C ALA A 24 5.78 -19.49 54.37
N ASN A 25 6.22 -20.20 53.33
CA ASN A 25 5.82 -20.13 51.92
C ASN A 25 4.31 -20.26 51.70
N ASP A 26 3.75 -19.47 50.76
CA ASP A 26 2.93 -20.06 49.70
C ASP A 26 2.79 -19.12 48.48
N ALA A 27 2.64 -19.73 47.31
CA ALA A 27 2.62 -19.10 46.00
C ALA A 27 1.20 -18.63 45.59
N GLY A 28 1.14 -17.54 44.82
CA GLY A 28 0.06 -17.27 43.85
C GLY A 28 -1.10 -16.36 44.28
N ALA A 29 -1.13 -15.12 43.76
CA ALA A 29 -2.34 -14.44 43.25
C ALA A 29 -1.97 -13.05 42.69
N SER A 30 -2.09 -12.86 41.37
CA SER A 30 -2.00 -11.57 40.69
C SER A 30 -3.23 -10.69 40.98
N LYS A 31 -3.03 -9.43 41.37
CA LYS A 31 -4.11 -8.43 41.49
C LYS A 31 -4.68 -8.07 40.10
N PRO A 32 -6.00 -7.84 39.96
CA PRO A 32 -6.60 -7.49 38.68
C PRO A 32 -6.34 -6.02 38.29
N ALA A 33 -6.05 -5.80 37.00
CA ALA A 33 -5.84 -4.50 36.36
C ALA A 33 -7.16 -3.69 36.25
N PRO A 34 -7.10 -2.34 36.08
CA PRO A 34 -8.29 -1.48 36.14
C PRO A 34 -9.21 -1.65 34.92
N LYS A 35 -10.52 -1.72 35.15
CA LYS A 35 -11.55 -1.87 34.11
C LYS A 35 -11.70 -0.59 33.28
N MET A 36 -11.84 -0.75 31.97
CA MET A 36 -12.09 0.31 30.98
C MET A 36 -13.48 0.96 31.17
N ASP A 37 -13.61 2.25 30.84
CA ASP A 37 -14.85 3.03 31.06
C ASP A 37 -16.02 2.52 30.18
N PRO A 38 -17.16 2.12 30.79
CA PRO A 38 -18.34 1.62 30.07
C PRO A 38 -18.85 2.55 28.96
N LYS A 39 -18.73 3.87 29.12
CA LYS A 39 -19.21 4.84 28.11
C LYS A 39 -18.38 4.82 26.83
N LEU A 40 -17.08 4.55 26.95
CA LEU A 40 -16.18 4.44 25.80
C LEU A 40 -16.46 3.14 25.02
N THR A 41 -16.78 2.06 25.73
CA THR A 41 -17.12 0.77 25.11
C THR A 41 -18.45 0.80 24.36
N GLU A 42 -19.45 1.52 24.87
CA GLU A 42 -20.74 1.67 24.20
C GLU A 42 -20.62 2.54 22.93
N ALA A 43 -19.83 3.62 22.99
CA ALA A 43 -19.52 4.45 21.81
C ALA A 43 -18.74 3.69 20.73
N LEU A 44 -17.79 2.82 21.11
CA LEU A 44 -17.05 1.95 20.18
C LEU A 44 -17.95 0.94 19.45
N LEU A 45 -18.97 0.41 20.13
CA LEU A 45 -19.93 -0.54 19.56
C LEU A 45 -20.95 0.13 18.62
N GLU A 46 -21.34 1.38 18.88
CA GLU A 46 -22.21 2.13 17.96
C GLU A 46 -21.49 2.57 16.67
N LEU A 47 -20.19 2.82 16.76
CA LEU A 47 -19.36 3.31 15.65
C LEU A 47 -18.83 2.19 14.74
N ASN A 48 -18.94 0.92 15.15
CA ASN A 48 -18.52 -0.23 14.35
C ASN A 48 -19.60 -1.34 14.36
N PRO A 49 -20.56 -1.29 13.40
CA PRO A 49 -21.65 -2.26 13.32
C PRO A 49 -21.17 -3.71 13.10
N ALA A 50 -20.02 -3.88 12.46
CA ALA A 50 -19.41 -5.21 12.25
C ALA A 50 -18.89 -5.78 13.57
N LEU A 51 -18.16 -4.96 14.35
CA LEU A 51 -17.68 -5.33 15.69
C LEU A 51 -18.83 -5.64 16.65
N LYS A 52 -19.92 -4.85 16.59
CA LYS A 52 -21.12 -5.07 17.41
C LYS A 52 -21.80 -6.41 17.09
N ASN A 53 -21.93 -6.74 15.81
CA ASN A 53 -22.51 -8.02 15.38
C ASN A 53 -21.62 -9.20 15.74
N GLU A 54 -20.29 -9.05 15.66
CA GLU A 54 -19.33 -10.09 15.99
C GLU A 54 -19.29 -10.36 17.51
N LEU A 55 -19.25 -9.32 18.35
CA LEU A 55 -19.31 -9.45 19.81
C LEU A 55 -20.67 -9.98 20.30
N ALA A 56 -21.76 -9.72 19.59
CA ALA A 56 -23.08 -10.30 19.90
C ALA A 56 -23.15 -11.82 19.65
N THR A 57 -22.24 -12.36 18.84
CA THR A 57 -22.12 -13.81 18.57
C THR A 57 -21.11 -14.52 19.49
N MET A 58 -20.38 -13.75 20.31
CA MET A 58 -19.41 -14.27 21.26
C MET A 58 -20.01 -14.38 22.67
N ASP A 59 -19.44 -15.28 23.47
CA ASP A 59 -19.78 -15.40 24.88
C ASP A 59 -19.30 -14.15 25.66
N LYS A 60 -20.08 -13.69 26.65
CA LYS A 60 -19.90 -12.38 27.31
C LYS A 60 -18.51 -12.23 27.96
N GLY A 61 -17.92 -13.31 28.45
CA GLY A 61 -16.57 -13.32 29.01
C GLY A 61 -15.48 -13.10 27.96
N LYS A 62 -15.60 -13.73 26.78
CA LYS A 62 -14.65 -13.58 25.66
C LYS A 62 -14.76 -12.23 24.98
N ALA A 63 -15.98 -11.68 24.90
CA ALA A 63 -16.23 -10.34 24.37
C ALA A 63 -15.54 -9.25 25.21
N ALA A 64 -15.58 -9.38 26.55
CA ALA A 64 -14.93 -8.42 27.46
C ALA A 64 -13.40 -8.51 27.41
N GLU A 65 -12.85 -9.72 27.26
CA GLU A 65 -11.40 -9.95 27.13
C GLU A 65 -10.85 -9.46 25.78
N ALA A 66 -11.61 -9.62 24.69
CA ALA A 66 -11.28 -9.09 23.37
C ALA A 66 -11.25 -7.56 23.34
N LEU A 67 -12.17 -6.89 24.05
CA LEU A 67 -12.16 -5.43 24.18
C LEU A 67 -10.96 -4.92 25.01
N HIS A 68 -10.57 -5.67 26.04
CA HIS A 68 -9.48 -5.30 26.94
C HIS A 68 -8.09 -5.48 26.30
N ASN A 69 -7.96 -6.39 25.33
CA ASN A 69 -6.70 -6.69 24.64
C ASN A 69 -6.51 -5.93 23.32
N LEU A 70 -7.32 -4.90 23.05
CA LEU A 70 -7.12 -4.00 21.92
C LEU A 70 -5.87 -3.15 22.16
N ASP A 71 -4.81 -3.43 21.42
CA ASP A 71 -3.52 -2.74 21.53
C ASP A 71 -3.50 -1.43 20.73
N ILE A 72 -2.69 -0.46 21.15
CA ILE A 72 -2.50 0.83 20.47
C ILE A 72 -1.94 0.63 19.05
N ALA A 73 -1.18 -0.46 18.82
CA ALA A 73 -0.75 -0.88 17.49
C ALA A 73 -1.91 -1.34 16.58
N GLU A 74 -2.99 -1.91 17.15
CA GLU A 74 -4.20 -2.29 16.43
C GLU A 74 -5.05 -1.06 16.05
N LEU A 75 -4.99 -0.02 16.89
CA LEU A 75 -5.55 1.31 16.60
C LEU A 75 -4.83 2.01 15.44
N LEU A 76 -3.49 1.95 15.40
CA LEU A 76 -2.68 2.57 14.35
C LEU A 76 -2.77 1.86 12.99
N THR A 77 -3.13 0.59 12.98
CA THR A 77 -3.25 -0.24 11.76
C THR A 77 -4.69 -0.30 11.22
N GLY A 78 -5.67 0.25 11.93
CA GLY A 78 -7.06 0.32 11.46
C GLY A 78 -7.71 -1.04 11.20
N LEU A 79 -7.38 -2.05 12.02
CA LEU A 79 -7.83 -3.44 11.82
C LEU A 79 -9.36 -3.57 11.86
N SER A 80 -9.92 -4.29 10.88
CA SER A 80 -11.17 -4.99 11.07
C SER A 80 -10.91 -6.17 12.03
N VAL A 81 -11.77 -6.33 13.03
CA VAL A 81 -11.67 -7.38 14.07
C VAL A 81 -12.05 -8.78 13.54
N GLY A 82 -12.06 -8.97 12.22
CA GLY A 82 -12.31 -10.27 11.61
C GLY A 82 -11.12 -11.20 11.83
N GLY A 83 -11.21 -12.07 12.84
CA GLY A 83 -10.17 -12.98 13.35
C GLY A 83 -9.64 -14.06 12.37
N LYS A 84 -9.39 -13.73 11.11
CA LYS A 84 -8.77 -14.62 10.11
C LYS A 84 -7.24 -14.58 10.09
N ASN A 85 -6.60 -13.58 10.72
CA ASN A 85 -5.15 -13.46 10.75
C ASN A 85 -4.60 -13.91 12.11
N PRO A 86 -3.72 -14.93 12.17
CA PRO A 86 -3.03 -15.28 13.39
C PRO A 86 -2.23 -14.08 13.92
N LYS A 87 -2.34 -13.79 15.21
CA LYS A 87 -1.66 -12.65 15.85
C LYS A 87 -0.26 -13.00 16.37
N ASP A 88 0.16 -14.25 16.22
CA ASP A 88 1.44 -14.78 16.70
C ASP A 88 2.38 -15.13 15.54
N MET A 89 3.66 -14.78 15.69
CA MET A 89 4.69 -15.13 14.69
C MET A 89 4.79 -16.64 14.43
N ALA A 90 4.52 -17.47 15.44
CA ALA A 90 4.66 -18.93 15.35
C ALA A 90 3.66 -19.57 14.37
N SER A 91 2.49 -18.96 14.19
CA SER A 91 1.52 -19.35 13.16
C SER A 91 2.04 -19.14 11.73
N TYR A 92 2.97 -18.21 11.51
CA TYR A 92 3.58 -17.93 10.20
C TYR A 92 4.86 -18.75 9.99
N LYS A 93 4.69 -20.06 9.78
CA LYS A 93 5.80 -21.04 9.66
C LYS A 93 6.92 -20.66 8.69
N PHE A 94 6.59 -19.97 7.59
CA PHE A 94 7.57 -19.46 6.62
C PHE A 94 8.18 -18.13 7.10
N TRP A 95 7.35 -17.11 7.34
CA TRP A 95 7.82 -15.75 7.65
C TRP A 95 8.63 -15.65 8.94
N GLN A 96 8.38 -16.52 9.93
CA GLN A 96 9.22 -16.57 11.14
C GLN A 96 10.71 -16.89 10.88
N THR A 97 11.03 -17.47 9.71
CA THR A 97 12.40 -17.80 9.29
C THR A 97 13.03 -16.75 8.39
N GLN A 98 12.26 -15.75 7.97
CA GLN A 98 12.69 -14.71 7.04
C GLN A 98 13.24 -13.50 7.80
N PRO A 99 14.15 -12.72 7.19
CA PRO A 99 14.62 -11.46 7.76
C PRO A 99 13.55 -10.38 7.58
N VAL A 100 12.44 -10.51 8.29
CA VAL A 100 11.35 -9.53 8.32
C VAL A 100 11.15 -9.05 9.76
N GLN A 101 10.60 -7.84 9.88
CA GLN A 101 10.18 -7.30 11.16
C GLN A 101 9.16 -8.24 11.82
N ARG A 102 9.29 -8.44 13.13
CA ARG A 102 8.44 -9.35 13.89
C ARG A 102 7.40 -8.57 14.68
N PHE A 103 6.27 -9.22 14.98
CA PHE A 103 5.19 -8.59 15.76
C PHE A 103 5.58 -8.26 17.20
N ASP A 104 6.55 -8.97 17.77
CA ASP A 104 7.03 -8.82 19.14
C ASP A 104 8.10 -7.73 19.31
N GLU A 105 8.46 -7.01 18.24
CA GLU A 105 9.37 -5.87 18.35
C GLU A 105 8.67 -4.66 18.98
N ASP A 106 9.25 -4.14 20.06
CA ASP A 106 8.73 -3.00 20.81
C ASP A 106 9.18 -1.66 20.20
N PHE A 107 8.28 -1.03 19.45
CA PHE A 107 8.49 0.30 18.86
C PHE A 107 8.15 1.46 19.82
N SER A 108 7.79 1.19 21.08
CA SER A 108 7.53 2.24 22.08
C SER A 108 8.81 2.94 22.57
N LYS A 109 9.98 2.34 22.30
CA LYS A 109 11.29 2.92 22.61
C LYS A 109 11.66 3.96 21.57
N LYS A 110 12.02 5.17 22.01
CA LYS A 110 12.30 6.37 21.18
C LYS A 110 13.40 6.22 20.12
N GLU A 111 14.24 5.19 20.20
CA GLU A 111 15.33 4.94 19.25
C GLU A 111 15.27 3.49 18.79
N VAL A 112 14.41 3.22 17.81
CA VAL A 112 14.47 1.96 17.07
C VAL A 112 15.57 2.12 16.04
N ALA A 113 16.67 1.37 16.20
CA ALA A 113 17.74 1.35 15.22
C ALA A 113 17.23 0.73 13.91
N GLU A 114 16.95 1.58 12.92
CA GLU A 114 16.57 1.18 11.57
C GLU A 114 17.79 0.65 10.80
N GLY A 115 17.57 -0.30 9.90
CA GLY A 115 18.65 -0.88 9.11
C GLY A 115 18.44 -2.34 8.71
N PRO A 116 19.43 -2.96 8.04
CA PRO A 116 19.35 -4.36 7.62
C PRO A 116 19.17 -5.32 8.80
N ILE A 117 18.22 -6.25 8.67
CA ILE A 117 17.95 -7.27 9.72
C ILE A 117 19.02 -8.36 9.69
N LYS A 118 19.47 -8.75 8.49
CA LYS A 118 20.47 -9.77 8.25
C LYS A 118 21.50 -9.27 7.25
N MET A 119 22.78 -9.36 7.65
CA MET A 119 23.90 -9.17 6.74
C MET A 119 24.08 -10.43 5.87
N ILE A 120 24.05 -10.25 4.55
CA ILE A 120 24.19 -11.33 3.59
C ILE A 120 25.62 -11.35 3.07
N ASP A 121 26.27 -12.51 3.21
CA ASP A 121 27.57 -12.77 2.62
C ASP A 121 27.37 -13.23 1.17
N PRO A 122 27.78 -12.43 0.16
CA PRO A 122 27.54 -12.73 -1.25
C PRO A 122 28.17 -14.06 -1.70
N GLU A 123 29.28 -14.46 -1.08
CA GLU A 123 30.01 -15.69 -1.44
C GLU A 123 29.26 -16.95 -0.97
N LYS A 124 28.43 -16.82 0.07
CA LYS A 124 27.63 -17.93 0.63
C LYS A 124 26.26 -18.08 -0.04
N VAL A 125 25.89 -17.19 -0.95
CA VAL A 125 24.63 -17.30 -1.69
C VAL A 125 24.74 -18.44 -2.69
N SER A 126 23.79 -19.39 -2.64
CA SER A 126 23.77 -20.52 -3.58
C SER A 126 23.68 -20.02 -5.03
N LYS A 127 24.58 -20.49 -5.89
CA LYS A 127 24.57 -20.21 -7.33
C LYS A 127 23.52 -21.01 -8.09
N GLU A 128 23.15 -22.17 -7.54
CA GLU A 128 22.12 -23.05 -8.10
C GLU A 128 20.76 -22.83 -7.41
N PRO A 129 19.64 -22.96 -8.15
CA PRO A 129 18.30 -22.87 -7.58
C PRO A 129 17.97 -24.11 -6.74
N ASP A 130 17.08 -23.93 -5.76
CA ASP A 130 16.54 -25.05 -4.99
C ASP A 130 15.76 -26.01 -5.91
N ARG A 131 15.82 -27.31 -5.61
CA ARG A 131 15.08 -28.32 -6.39
C ARG A 131 13.57 -28.15 -6.17
N LEU A 132 12.82 -28.09 -7.28
CA LEU A 132 11.37 -28.19 -7.26
C LEU A 132 10.91 -29.63 -7.07
N LEU A 133 9.63 -29.80 -6.70
CA LEU A 133 8.97 -31.10 -6.72
C LEU A 133 9.00 -31.69 -8.13
N GLU A 134 9.14 -33.02 -8.23
CA GLU A 134 9.12 -33.73 -9.51
C GLU A 134 7.89 -33.34 -10.34
N GLY A 135 8.12 -33.10 -11.64
CA GLY A 135 7.09 -32.63 -12.58
C GLY A 135 6.98 -31.11 -12.70
N PHE A 136 7.82 -30.35 -11.99
CA PHE A 136 7.96 -28.91 -12.16
C PHE A 136 9.41 -28.51 -12.45
N GLU A 137 9.57 -27.43 -13.20
CA GLU A 137 10.87 -26.86 -13.55
C GLU A 137 10.85 -25.33 -13.44
N TRP A 138 11.99 -24.77 -13.03
CA TRP A 138 12.19 -23.33 -13.03
C TRP A 138 12.27 -22.82 -14.46
N THR A 139 11.70 -21.64 -14.70
CA THR A 139 11.90 -20.88 -15.93
C THR A 139 12.24 -19.44 -15.56
N THR A 140 13.00 -18.78 -16.43
CA THR A 140 13.22 -17.34 -16.38
C THR A 140 12.46 -16.75 -17.54
N LEU A 141 11.54 -15.83 -17.28
CA LEU A 141 10.68 -15.25 -18.30
C LEU A 141 11.39 -14.08 -18.98
N ASP A 142 11.53 -14.13 -20.30
CA ASP A 142 12.00 -13.01 -21.12
C ASP A 142 10.80 -12.26 -21.70
N LEU A 143 10.46 -11.12 -21.11
CA LEU A 143 9.30 -10.33 -21.50
C LEU A 143 9.50 -9.51 -22.78
N THR A 144 10.70 -9.56 -23.38
CA THR A 144 10.91 -9.11 -24.77
C THR A 144 10.33 -10.11 -25.77
N ASN A 145 10.17 -11.37 -25.38
CA ASN A 145 9.49 -12.38 -26.15
C ASN A 145 7.97 -12.30 -25.94
N GLN A 146 7.24 -12.07 -27.02
CA GLN A 146 5.78 -11.93 -27.00
C GLN A 146 5.06 -13.21 -26.55
N GLU A 147 5.61 -14.39 -26.81
CA GLU A 147 5.01 -15.65 -26.37
C GLU A 147 5.10 -15.80 -24.84
N GLU A 148 6.24 -15.48 -24.25
CA GLU A 148 6.41 -15.57 -22.78
C GLU A 148 5.62 -14.48 -22.05
N LEU A 149 5.52 -13.28 -22.63
CA LEU A 149 4.63 -12.23 -22.14
C LEU A 149 3.16 -12.66 -22.19
N GLN A 150 2.74 -13.32 -23.28
CA GLN A 150 1.40 -13.88 -23.43
C GLN A 150 1.11 -14.94 -22.36
N GLU A 151 2.06 -15.84 -22.07
CA GLU A 151 1.89 -16.85 -21.03
C GLU A 151 1.77 -16.26 -19.62
N LEU A 152 2.58 -15.24 -19.30
CA LEU A 152 2.47 -14.52 -18.03
C LEU A 152 1.10 -13.83 -17.92
N TRP A 153 0.68 -13.17 -19.01
CA TRP A 153 -0.63 -12.54 -19.10
C TRP A 153 -1.76 -13.55 -18.91
N ASP A 154 -1.69 -14.73 -19.52
CA ASP A 154 -2.68 -15.80 -19.38
C ASP A 154 -2.74 -16.33 -17.94
N LEU A 155 -1.59 -16.53 -17.29
CA LEU A 155 -1.52 -16.96 -15.90
C LEU A 155 -2.21 -15.93 -14.99
N LEU A 156 -1.88 -14.64 -15.14
CA LEU A 156 -2.43 -13.58 -14.30
C LEU A 156 -3.94 -13.39 -14.55
N THR A 157 -4.36 -13.31 -15.81
CA THR A 157 -5.77 -13.12 -16.20
C THR A 157 -6.68 -14.22 -15.65
N ASN A 158 -6.18 -15.46 -15.51
CA ASN A 158 -6.98 -16.59 -15.07
C ASN A 158 -6.85 -16.92 -13.58
N HIS A 159 -5.78 -16.47 -12.93
CA HIS A 159 -5.42 -16.94 -11.59
C HIS A 159 -4.92 -15.86 -10.62
N TYR A 160 -4.90 -14.58 -11.02
CA TYR A 160 -4.52 -13.49 -10.13
C TYR A 160 -5.68 -13.00 -9.26
N VAL A 161 -5.42 -11.99 -8.43
CA VAL A 161 -6.30 -11.43 -7.39
C VAL A 161 -7.75 -11.33 -7.86
N GLU A 162 -8.64 -11.87 -7.05
CA GLU A 162 -10.10 -11.80 -7.18
C GLU A 162 -10.63 -11.11 -5.93
N ASP A 163 -11.70 -10.34 -6.06
CA ASP A 163 -12.43 -9.85 -4.89
C ASP A 163 -13.04 -11.03 -4.10
N ASP A 164 -13.36 -10.80 -2.84
CA ASP A 164 -13.87 -11.85 -1.93
C ASP A 164 -15.16 -12.52 -2.44
N ASN A 165 -15.91 -11.83 -3.32
CA ASN A 165 -17.14 -12.32 -3.93
C ASN A 165 -16.94 -12.89 -5.35
N ALA A 166 -15.70 -12.88 -5.87
CA ALA A 166 -15.34 -13.29 -7.24
C ALA A 166 -16.21 -12.64 -8.34
N MET A 167 -16.62 -11.38 -8.14
CA MET A 167 -17.34 -10.57 -9.13
C MET A 167 -16.38 -9.86 -10.09
N PHE A 168 -15.19 -9.50 -9.61
CA PHE A 168 -14.18 -8.73 -10.31
C PHE A 168 -12.81 -9.41 -10.25
N ARG A 169 -12.09 -9.38 -11.37
CA ARG A 169 -10.70 -9.83 -11.43
C ARG A 169 -9.85 -8.80 -12.14
N PHE A 170 -8.67 -8.50 -11.62
CA PHE A 170 -7.75 -7.60 -12.32
C PHE A 170 -7.43 -8.13 -13.73
N ARG A 171 -7.47 -7.20 -14.69
CA ARG A 171 -7.20 -7.42 -16.10
C ARG A 171 -6.02 -6.55 -16.49
N TYR A 172 -4.82 -6.98 -16.11
CA TYR A 172 -3.60 -6.38 -16.62
C TYR A 172 -3.54 -6.56 -18.13
N SER A 173 -3.30 -5.50 -18.91
CA SER A 173 -3.01 -5.64 -20.33
C SER A 173 -1.55 -6.08 -20.52
N GLN A 174 -1.21 -6.60 -21.69
CA GLN A 174 0.19 -6.88 -22.04
C GLN A 174 1.02 -5.59 -22.02
N SER A 175 0.45 -4.48 -22.51
CA SER A 175 1.07 -3.15 -22.44
C SER A 175 1.39 -2.75 -21.00
N PHE A 176 0.48 -3.02 -20.06
CA PHE A 176 0.70 -2.77 -18.64
C PHE A 176 1.82 -3.64 -18.07
N LEU A 177 1.79 -4.96 -18.31
CA LEU A 177 2.81 -5.87 -17.80
C LEU A 177 4.20 -5.52 -18.32
N HIS A 178 4.30 -5.17 -19.60
CA HIS A 178 5.54 -4.70 -20.19
C HIS A 178 5.99 -3.38 -19.56
N TRP A 179 5.10 -2.40 -19.38
CA TRP A 179 5.41 -1.15 -18.69
C TRP A 179 5.88 -1.38 -17.24
N ALA A 180 5.19 -2.23 -16.48
CA ALA A 180 5.49 -2.51 -15.07
C ALA A 180 6.78 -3.32 -14.86
N LEU A 181 7.08 -4.28 -15.74
CA LEU A 181 8.17 -5.24 -15.53
C LEU A 181 9.46 -4.89 -16.26
N MET A 182 9.42 -3.95 -17.21
CA MET A 182 10.56 -3.53 -18.02
C MET A 182 11.09 -2.15 -17.60
N SER A 183 11.09 -1.86 -16.30
CA SER A 183 11.60 -0.59 -15.77
C SER A 183 13.12 -0.43 -15.97
N PRO A 184 13.68 0.79 -15.95
CA PRO A 184 15.12 0.99 -16.12
C PRO A 184 15.95 0.11 -15.17
N GLY A 185 16.90 -0.64 -15.74
CA GLY A 185 17.73 -1.59 -15.00
C GLY A 185 17.12 -2.98 -14.77
N TRP A 186 15.92 -3.26 -15.29
CA TRP A 186 15.28 -4.57 -15.20
C TRP A 186 16.22 -5.70 -15.66
N LYS A 187 16.02 -6.88 -15.07
CA LYS A 187 16.77 -8.09 -15.39
C LYS A 187 15.79 -9.24 -15.54
N LYS A 188 15.88 -9.98 -16.64
CA LYS A 188 15.05 -11.17 -16.88
C LYS A 188 15.13 -12.17 -15.73
N GLU A 189 16.29 -12.26 -15.06
CA GLU A 189 16.52 -13.13 -13.91
C GLU A 189 15.51 -12.88 -12.77
N TRP A 190 14.96 -11.67 -12.65
CA TRP A 190 13.96 -11.32 -11.64
C TRP A 190 12.52 -11.65 -12.06
N HIS A 191 12.29 -12.13 -13.28
CA HIS A 191 11.00 -12.66 -13.72
C HIS A 191 11.01 -14.18 -13.60
N VAL A 192 10.69 -14.67 -12.40
CA VAL A 192 10.78 -16.08 -12.06
C VAL A 192 9.46 -16.78 -12.37
N GLY A 193 9.52 -17.86 -13.14
CA GLY A 193 8.38 -18.71 -13.42
C GLY A 193 8.60 -20.16 -13.01
N VAL A 194 7.49 -20.91 -12.89
CA VAL A 194 7.49 -22.36 -12.74
C VAL A 194 6.63 -22.96 -13.84
N ARG A 195 7.19 -23.90 -14.60
CA ARG A 195 6.47 -24.67 -15.62
C ARG A 195 6.21 -26.10 -15.14
N ALA A 196 5.12 -26.69 -15.60
CA ALA A 196 4.93 -28.12 -15.48
C ALA A 196 5.81 -28.85 -16.51
N SER A 197 6.69 -29.74 -16.09
CA SER A 197 7.73 -30.32 -16.95
C SER A 197 7.18 -31.08 -18.17
N LYS A 198 6.01 -31.71 -18.05
CA LYS A 198 5.38 -32.48 -19.14
C LYS A 198 4.67 -31.61 -20.18
N SER A 199 3.87 -30.64 -19.73
CA SER A 199 3.06 -29.79 -20.62
C SER A 199 3.73 -28.48 -20.99
N LYS A 200 4.84 -28.13 -20.32
CA LYS A 200 5.55 -26.84 -20.40
C LYS A 200 4.70 -25.61 -20.07
N LYS A 201 3.47 -25.80 -19.59
CA LYS A 201 2.57 -24.72 -19.20
C LYS A 201 3.11 -23.98 -17.98
N LEU A 202 3.11 -22.64 -18.03
CA LEU A 202 3.40 -21.77 -16.89
C LEU A 202 2.29 -21.93 -15.82
N VAL A 203 2.70 -22.25 -14.60
CA VAL A 203 1.76 -22.53 -13.48
C VAL A 203 1.97 -21.65 -12.25
N ALA A 204 3.09 -20.94 -12.17
CA ALA A 204 3.31 -19.90 -11.18
C ALA A 204 4.35 -18.89 -11.65
N SER A 205 4.27 -17.67 -11.12
CA SER A 205 5.20 -16.57 -11.38
C SER A 205 5.43 -15.73 -10.13
N ILE A 206 6.59 -15.09 -10.05
CA ILE A 206 6.87 -13.97 -9.16
C ILE A 206 7.85 -13.05 -9.88
N SER A 207 7.63 -11.75 -9.82
CA SER A 207 8.43 -10.78 -10.56
C SER A 207 9.04 -9.74 -9.63
N GLY A 208 10.23 -9.28 -9.99
CA GLY A 208 10.91 -8.17 -9.35
C GLY A 208 11.42 -7.17 -10.37
N VAL A 209 11.41 -5.89 -10.00
CA VAL A 209 12.08 -4.81 -10.74
C VAL A 209 12.97 -4.01 -9.79
N PRO A 210 14.10 -3.46 -10.25
CA PRO A 210 14.95 -2.66 -9.39
C PRO A 210 14.31 -1.29 -9.16
N THR A 211 14.51 -0.76 -7.97
CA THR A 211 14.16 0.63 -7.65
C THR A 211 15.05 1.13 -6.52
N GLU A 212 15.10 2.44 -6.36
CA GLU A 212 15.70 3.08 -5.19
C GLU A 212 14.58 3.71 -4.37
N ILE A 213 14.52 3.36 -3.08
CA ILE A 213 13.60 3.98 -2.13
C ILE A 213 14.38 4.75 -1.08
N ARG A 214 13.71 5.68 -0.41
CA ARG A 214 14.17 6.30 0.82
C ARG A 214 13.27 5.87 1.95
N VAL A 215 13.89 5.38 3.02
CA VAL A 215 13.26 5.20 4.31
C VAL A 215 13.84 6.28 5.20
N ARG A 216 13.09 7.37 5.36
CA ARG A 216 13.50 8.62 6.00
C ARG A 216 14.73 9.16 5.29
N ASP A 217 15.84 9.28 5.99
CA ASP A 217 17.10 9.78 5.44
C ASP A 217 17.94 8.69 4.74
N GLN A 218 17.55 7.42 4.84
CA GLN A 218 18.33 6.30 4.31
C GLN A 218 17.86 5.90 2.91
N LYS A 219 18.77 6.04 1.93
CA LYS A 219 18.54 5.60 0.55
C LYS A 219 18.93 4.14 0.38
N LEU A 220 17.99 3.32 -0.11
CA LEU A 220 18.13 1.87 -0.26
C LEU A 220 17.92 1.47 -1.72
N LYS A 221 18.85 0.68 -2.25
CA LYS A 221 18.62 -0.09 -3.48
C LYS A 221 17.81 -1.32 -3.13
N VAL A 222 16.62 -1.44 -3.69
CA VAL A 222 15.69 -2.54 -3.40
C VAL A 222 15.17 -3.16 -4.69
N THR A 223 14.67 -4.38 -4.58
CA THR A 223 13.82 -4.95 -5.62
C THR A 223 12.36 -4.72 -5.22
N GLU A 224 11.58 -4.08 -6.07
CA GLU A 224 10.12 -4.04 -5.93
C GLU A 224 9.55 -5.38 -6.38
N ILE A 225 8.91 -6.12 -5.48
CA ILE A 225 8.36 -7.45 -5.75
C ILE A 225 6.85 -7.32 -5.99
N ASN A 226 6.40 -7.82 -7.13
CA ASN A 226 4.99 -7.81 -7.52
C ASN A 226 4.65 -9.07 -8.36
N PHE A 227 3.38 -9.24 -8.73
CA PHE A 227 2.89 -10.30 -9.63
C PHE A 227 3.17 -11.74 -9.15
N LEU A 228 3.17 -11.96 -7.84
CA LEU A 228 3.17 -13.31 -7.26
C LEU A 228 1.83 -14.00 -7.59
N CYS A 229 1.87 -14.94 -8.52
CA CYS A 229 0.69 -15.67 -8.98
C CYS A 229 0.94 -17.17 -8.94
N ILE A 230 -0.04 -17.91 -8.40
CA ILE A 230 -0.04 -19.37 -8.42
C ILE A 230 -1.37 -19.83 -8.99
N HIS A 231 -1.28 -20.70 -10.00
CA HIS A 231 -2.44 -21.34 -10.60
C HIS A 231 -3.35 -21.95 -9.52
N LYS A 232 -4.66 -21.69 -9.59
CA LYS A 232 -5.64 -22.02 -8.53
C LYS A 232 -5.53 -23.47 -8.00
N LYS A 233 -5.36 -24.45 -8.90
CA LYS A 233 -5.19 -25.89 -8.57
C LYS A 233 -3.93 -26.23 -7.75
N LEU A 234 -2.96 -25.32 -7.66
CA LEU A 234 -1.70 -25.50 -6.93
C LEU A 234 -1.61 -24.63 -5.66
N ARG A 235 -2.65 -23.85 -5.36
CA ARG A 235 -2.73 -23.07 -4.12
C ARG A 235 -2.77 -24.00 -2.89
N SER A 236 -2.37 -23.48 -1.74
CA SER A 236 -2.26 -24.23 -0.48
C SER A 236 -1.24 -25.38 -0.47
N LYS A 237 -0.39 -25.51 -1.50
CA LYS A 237 0.70 -26.49 -1.59
C LYS A 237 2.09 -25.93 -1.21
N ARG A 238 2.12 -24.76 -0.54
CA ARG A 238 3.35 -24.07 -0.11
C ARG A 238 4.34 -23.71 -1.23
N LEU A 239 3.85 -23.49 -2.45
CA LEU A 239 4.68 -23.04 -3.57
C LEU A 239 5.13 -21.58 -3.45
N ALA A 240 4.32 -20.70 -2.84
CA ALA A 240 4.68 -19.29 -2.63
C ALA A 240 5.98 -19.10 -1.84
N PRO A 241 6.19 -19.76 -0.68
CA PRO A 241 7.48 -19.77 0.01
C PRO A 241 8.68 -20.16 -0.87
N VAL A 242 8.50 -21.12 -1.79
CA VAL A 242 9.57 -21.60 -2.68
C VAL A 242 9.90 -20.54 -3.73
N LEU A 243 8.87 -19.90 -4.31
CA LEU A 243 9.03 -18.76 -5.23
C LEU A 243 9.74 -17.58 -4.57
N ILE A 244 9.33 -17.21 -3.36
CA ILE A 244 9.92 -16.09 -2.59
C ILE A 244 11.41 -16.37 -2.30
N LYS A 245 11.75 -17.60 -1.89
CA LYS A 245 13.16 -17.99 -1.67
C LYS A 245 13.99 -17.88 -2.95
N GLU A 246 13.45 -18.35 -4.07
CA GLU A 246 14.19 -18.33 -5.34
C GLU A 246 14.40 -16.89 -5.85
N ILE A 247 13.37 -16.03 -5.85
CA ILE A 247 13.58 -14.63 -6.27
C ILE A 247 14.53 -13.89 -5.32
N THR A 248 14.47 -14.19 -4.01
CA THR A 248 15.42 -13.64 -3.02
C THR A 248 16.85 -14.04 -3.36
N ARG A 249 17.09 -15.33 -3.65
CA ARG A 249 18.41 -15.84 -4.05
C ARG A 249 18.92 -15.13 -5.30
N ARG A 250 18.08 -14.94 -6.32
CA ARG A 250 18.44 -14.24 -7.56
C ARG A 250 18.73 -12.76 -7.34
N CYS A 251 18.01 -12.09 -6.44
CA CYS A 251 18.32 -10.71 -6.04
C CYS A 251 19.67 -10.61 -5.33
N TYR A 252 19.94 -11.53 -4.39
CA TYR A 252 21.21 -11.58 -3.65
C TYR A 252 22.42 -11.81 -4.57
N LEU A 253 22.29 -12.70 -5.56
CA LEU A 253 23.33 -12.91 -6.59
C LEU A 253 23.61 -11.68 -7.44
N ASN A 254 22.66 -10.74 -7.51
CA ASN A 254 22.78 -9.48 -8.24
C ASN A 254 23.12 -8.29 -7.34
N GLY A 255 23.46 -8.53 -6.06
CA GLY A 255 23.91 -7.48 -5.14
C GLY A 255 22.81 -6.63 -4.52
N ILE A 256 21.54 -7.05 -4.61
CA ILE A 256 20.41 -6.37 -3.96
C ILE A 256 19.88 -7.23 -2.82
N TYR A 257 19.90 -6.70 -1.60
CA TYR A 257 19.64 -7.48 -0.38
C TYR A 257 18.35 -7.11 0.35
N GLN A 258 17.65 -6.09 -0.13
CA GLN A 258 16.38 -5.60 0.39
C GLN A 258 15.33 -5.60 -0.71
N ALA A 259 14.06 -5.67 -0.34
CA ALA A 259 12.95 -5.58 -1.27
C ALA A 259 11.81 -4.78 -0.67
N ILE A 260 11.00 -4.13 -1.50
CA ILE A 260 9.72 -3.55 -1.11
C ILE A 260 8.60 -4.38 -1.74
N TYR A 261 7.55 -4.65 -0.96
CA TYR A 261 6.39 -5.38 -1.46
C TYR A 261 5.14 -4.96 -0.70
N THR A 262 3.99 -5.15 -1.33
CA THR A 262 2.70 -4.91 -0.73
C THR A 262 1.85 -6.17 -0.69
N GLY A 263 0.89 -6.19 0.24
CA GLY A 263 -0.09 -7.26 0.33
C GLY A 263 -1.43 -6.74 0.82
N GLY A 264 -2.51 -7.29 0.27
CA GLY A 264 -3.86 -7.07 0.80
C GLY A 264 -4.17 -7.92 2.04
N THR A 265 -3.40 -8.98 2.27
CA THR A 265 -3.44 -9.76 3.52
C THR A 265 -2.36 -9.29 4.49
N LEU A 266 -2.67 -9.36 5.78
CA LEU A 266 -1.74 -8.99 6.82
C LEU A 266 -0.67 -10.08 6.99
N LEU A 267 0.59 -9.66 6.90
CA LEU A 267 1.79 -10.45 7.15
C LEU A 267 2.59 -9.81 8.29
N PRO A 268 3.46 -10.57 8.98
CA PRO A 268 4.39 -9.98 9.93
C PRO A 268 5.54 -9.24 9.23
N THR A 269 5.84 -7.98 9.53
CA THR A 269 4.99 -6.94 10.14
C THR A 269 5.05 -5.73 9.19
N PRO A 270 3.91 -5.11 8.84
CA PRO A 270 3.92 -4.02 7.88
C PRO A 270 4.60 -2.78 8.45
N VAL A 271 5.33 -2.06 7.60
CA VAL A 271 5.88 -0.74 7.93
C VAL A 271 4.80 0.33 7.87
N SER A 272 3.77 0.14 7.04
CA SER A 272 2.60 1.03 6.95
C SER A 272 1.39 0.30 6.37
N SER A 273 0.21 0.88 6.58
CA SER A 273 -1.06 0.40 6.04
C SER A 273 -1.85 1.58 5.49
N CYS A 274 -2.25 1.49 4.23
CA CYS A 274 -3.08 2.49 3.56
C CYS A 274 -4.43 1.88 3.17
N ARG A 275 -5.47 2.71 3.07
CA ARG A 275 -6.82 2.25 2.69
C ARG A 275 -7.16 2.69 1.28
N TYR A 276 -7.81 1.82 0.50
CA TYR A 276 -8.34 2.19 -0.81
C TYR A 276 -9.59 3.05 -0.70
N TYR A 277 -9.70 3.99 -1.62
CA TYR A 277 -10.81 4.92 -1.78
C TYR A 277 -11.20 4.98 -3.26
N HIS A 278 -12.50 5.11 -3.51
CA HIS A 278 -13.08 5.04 -4.85
C HIS A 278 -13.96 6.26 -5.14
N ARG A 279 -13.72 6.90 -6.28
CA ARG A 279 -14.54 8.00 -6.79
C ARG A 279 -15.28 7.55 -8.05
N PRO A 280 -16.61 7.34 -7.98
CA PRO A 280 -17.42 6.98 -9.15
C PRO A 280 -17.41 8.05 -10.25
N LEU A 281 -16.98 7.70 -11.45
CA LEU A 281 -17.03 8.58 -12.63
C LEU A 281 -18.27 8.28 -13.49
N ASP A 282 -18.61 6.99 -13.62
CA ASP A 282 -19.87 6.45 -14.15
C ASP A 282 -20.56 5.60 -13.08
N TRP A 283 -21.25 6.26 -12.15
CA TRP A 283 -21.94 5.58 -11.07
C TRP A 283 -23.01 4.59 -11.55
N LEU A 284 -23.67 4.86 -12.69
CA LEU A 284 -24.74 3.98 -13.17
C LEU A 284 -24.15 2.64 -13.63
N LYS A 285 -23.06 2.67 -14.42
CA LYS A 285 -22.36 1.44 -14.80
C LYS A 285 -21.86 0.68 -13.58
N LEU A 286 -21.21 1.37 -12.63
CA LEU A 286 -20.70 0.75 -11.40
C LEU A 286 -21.81 0.11 -10.54
N TYR A 287 -22.99 0.72 -10.49
CA TYR A 287 -24.15 0.13 -9.84
C TYR A 287 -24.69 -1.09 -10.59
N GLU A 288 -24.79 -1.03 -11.93
CA GLU A 288 -25.27 -2.15 -12.76
C GLU A 288 -24.42 -3.41 -12.58
N VAL A 289 -23.09 -3.25 -12.49
CA VAL A 289 -22.15 -4.38 -12.33
C VAL A 289 -21.93 -4.79 -10.87
N GLY A 290 -22.59 -4.16 -9.90
CA GLY A 290 -22.47 -4.48 -8.47
C GLY A 290 -21.22 -3.93 -7.77
N PHE A 291 -20.44 -3.07 -8.42
CA PHE A 291 -19.25 -2.44 -7.82
C PHE A 291 -19.63 -1.37 -6.78
N SER A 292 -20.70 -0.60 -7.03
CA SER A 292 -21.17 0.44 -6.12
C SER A 292 -22.57 0.14 -5.60
N PRO A 293 -22.80 0.10 -4.27
CA PRO A 293 -24.15 -0.08 -3.74
C PRO A 293 -24.99 1.20 -3.93
N LEU A 294 -26.32 1.05 -3.92
CA LEU A 294 -27.25 2.17 -3.79
C LEU A 294 -27.49 2.44 -2.29
N PRO A 295 -27.08 3.61 -1.76
CA PRO A 295 -27.30 3.93 -0.36
C PRO A 295 -28.79 3.97 0.00
N HIS A 296 -29.13 3.52 1.22
CA HIS A 296 -30.49 3.56 1.75
C HIS A 296 -31.05 5.00 1.70
N GLY A 297 -32.30 5.15 1.22
CA GLY A 297 -32.93 6.47 1.06
C GLY A 297 -32.40 7.31 -0.10
N SER A 298 -31.60 6.73 -1.01
CA SER A 298 -31.17 7.38 -2.26
C SER A 298 -31.89 6.80 -3.48
N THR A 299 -31.82 7.53 -4.60
CA THR A 299 -32.25 7.07 -5.93
C THR A 299 -31.08 7.04 -6.91
N LYS A 300 -31.21 6.31 -8.03
CA LYS A 300 -30.21 6.30 -9.11
C LYS A 300 -29.92 7.72 -9.62
N ALA A 301 -30.96 8.51 -9.88
CA ALA A 301 -30.84 9.88 -10.34
C ALA A 301 -30.06 10.76 -9.35
N ARG A 302 -30.32 10.60 -8.03
CA ARG A 302 -29.59 11.33 -6.98
C ARG A 302 -28.11 10.97 -6.96
N GLN A 303 -27.75 9.70 -7.16
CA GLN A 303 -26.34 9.29 -7.20
C GLN A 303 -25.63 9.73 -8.47
N ILE A 304 -26.29 9.69 -9.64
CA ILE A 304 -25.74 10.25 -10.88
C ILE A 304 -25.46 11.75 -10.71
N SER A 305 -26.42 12.50 -10.16
CA SER A 305 -26.27 13.93 -9.89
C SER A 305 -25.17 14.22 -8.86
N LYS A 306 -25.13 13.47 -7.75
CA LYS A 306 -24.10 13.62 -6.70
C LYS A 306 -22.69 13.46 -7.25
N ASN A 307 -22.50 12.49 -8.16
CA ASN A 307 -21.19 12.14 -8.71
C ASN A 307 -20.84 12.90 -10.00
N HIS A 308 -21.73 13.78 -10.48
CA HIS A 308 -21.49 14.60 -11.67
C HIS A 308 -20.19 15.40 -11.55
N LEU A 309 -19.50 15.56 -12.67
CA LEU A 309 -18.26 16.30 -12.81
C LEU A 309 -18.39 17.27 -14.00
N PRO A 310 -17.77 18.46 -13.92
CA PRO A 310 -17.72 19.39 -15.06
C PRO A 310 -17.07 18.78 -16.31
N TYR A 311 -17.30 19.41 -17.45
CA TYR A 311 -16.71 18.99 -18.73
C TYR A 311 -15.35 19.65 -19.03
N VAL A 312 -14.98 20.70 -18.31
CA VAL A 312 -13.75 21.47 -18.56
C VAL A 312 -12.98 21.56 -17.25
N THR A 313 -11.66 21.41 -17.34
CA THR A 313 -10.73 21.57 -16.22
C THR A 313 -10.64 23.03 -15.83
N SER A 314 -10.40 23.29 -14.55
CA SER A 314 -10.37 24.65 -14.00
C SER A 314 -8.98 25.28 -13.98
N THR A 315 -7.93 24.46 -13.98
CA THR A 315 -6.54 24.93 -13.87
C THR A 315 -6.05 25.51 -15.20
N PRO A 316 -5.63 26.79 -15.25
CA PRO A 316 -5.06 27.40 -16.45
C PRO A 316 -3.79 26.66 -16.90
N ASN A 317 -3.55 26.60 -18.21
CA ASN A 317 -2.36 25.98 -18.82
C ASN A 317 -2.12 24.51 -18.45
N LEU A 318 -3.13 23.81 -17.93
CA LEU A 318 -3.07 22.38 -17.72
C LEU A 318 -3.00 21.67 -19.08
N ARG A 319 -1.94 20.88 -19.29
CA ARG A 319 -1.70 20.15 -20.54
C ARG A 319 -1.07 18.78 -20.30
N PRO A 320 -1.13 17.84 -21.26
CA PRO A 320 -0.37 16.61 -21.18
C PRO A 320 1.13 16.87 -21.02
N MET A 321 1.79 16.02 -20.25
CA MET A 321 3.26 15.99 -20.11
C MET A 321 3.90 15.55 -21.43
N GLY A 322 4.94 16.25 -21.85
CA GLY A 322 5.79 15.87 -22.99
C GLY A 322 7.24 15.59 -22.57
N ALA A 323 8.04 15.07 -23.50
CA ALA A 323 9.45 14.75 -23.25
C ALA A 323 10.29 15.96 -22.79
N LYS A 324 9.93 17.17 -23.23
CA LYS A 324 10.57 18.43 -22.81
C LYS A 324 10.39 18.74 -21.32
N ASP A 325 9.39 18.15 -20.67
CA ASP A 325 9.03 18.45 -19.29
C ASP A 325 9.71 17.49 -18.29
N ILE A 326 10.41 16.45 -18.76
CA ILE A 326 10.99 15.38 -17.93
C ILE A 326 11.86 15.95 -16.81
N ASP A 327 12.79 16.84 -17.14
CA ASP A 327 13.76 17.36 -16.17
C ASP A 327 13.06 18.25 -15.11
N ALA A 328 12.07 19.04 -15.53
CA ALA A 328 11.29 19.89 -14.63
C ALA A 328 10.37 19.07 -13.70
N VAL A 329 9.74 18.02 -14.24
CA VAL A 329 8.92 17.09 -13.45
C VAL A 329 9.78 16.29 -12.49
N GLN A 330 10.96 15.83 -12.91
CA GLN A 330 11.90 15.12 -12.04
C GLN A 330 12.28 15.99 -10.84
N ASP A 331 12.71 17.23 -11.07
CA ASP A 331 13.08 18.15 -9.99
C ASP A 331 11.92 18.40 -9.02
N LEU A 332 10.74 18.72 -9.54
CA LEU A 332 9.57 19.00 -8.73
C LEU A 332 9.12 17.77 -7.92
N LEU A 333 9.03 16.61 -8.57
CA LEU A 333 8.59 15.37 -7.92
C LEU A 333 9.58 14.91 -6.87
N GLU A 334 10.88 14.94 -7.15
CA GLU A 334 11.92 14.55 -6.19
C GLU A 334 11.95 15.46 -4.95
N ARG A 335 11.72 16.79 -5.11
CA ARG A 335 11.57 17.69 -3.97
C ARG A 335 10.30 17.42 -3.18
N TYR A 336 9.20 17.11 -3.86
CA TYR A 336 7.91 16.85 -3.24
C TYR A 336 7.94 15.53 -2.47
N GLU A 337 8.48 14.47 -3.07
CA GLU A 337 8.56 13.12 -2.52
C GLU A 337 9.45 13.04 -1.27
N LYS A 338 10.49 13.88 -1.18
CA LYS A 338 11.34 13.98 0.03
C LYS A 338 10.60 14.40 1.30
N ARG A 339 9.36 14.90 1.18
CA ARG A 339 8.51 15.21 2.34
C ARG A 339 7.95 13.95 3.01
N PHE A 340 7.99 12.79 2.34
CA PHE A 340 7.44 11.53 2.83
C PHE A 340 8.50 10.62 3.44
N ASP A 341 8.16 9.94 4.53
CA ASP A 341 9.03 9.00 5.23
C ASP A 341 9.42 7.75 4.41
N LEU A 342 8.55 7.29 3.51
CA LEU A 342 8.83 6.18 2.59
C LEU A 342 8.57 6.65 1.17
N ASN A 343 9.59 7.06 0.42
CA ASN A 343 9.43 7.58 -0.93
C ASN A 343 10.32 6.88 -1.96
N GLN A 344 10.01 7.05 -3.24
CA GLN A 344 10.86 6.58 -4.33
C GLN A 344 11.89 7.64 -4.71
N ALA A 345 13.13 7.22 -4.91
CA ALA A 345 14.25 8.07 -5.29
C ALA A 345 14.46 8.09 -6.80
N PHE A 346 13.56 8.79 -7.50
CA PHE A 346 13.52 8.81 -8.95
C PHE A 346 14.78 9.35 -9.61
N ASN A 347 15.24 8.63 -10.61
CA ASN A 347 16.16 9.15 -11.61
C ASN A 347 15.42 9.58 -12.89
N ARG A 348 16.13 10.24 -13.80
CA ARG A 348 15.56 10.78 -15.05
C ARG A 348 14.96 9.70 -15.95
N GLU A 349 15.65 8.57 -16.09
CA GLU A 349 15.20 7.45 -16.94
C GLU A 349 13.90 6.84 -16.39
N GLU A 350 13.77 6.78 -15.06
CA GLU A 350 12.56 6.32 -14.39
C GLU A 350 11.40 7.29 -14.61
N ILE A 351 11.61 8.60 -14.54
CA ILE A 351 10.55 9.59 -14.86
C ILE A 351 10.07 9.42 -16.29
N GLU A 352 10.99 9.26 -17.24
CA GLU A 352 10.65 9.02 -18.65
C GLU A 352 9.88 7.70 -18.84
N HIS A 353 10.30 6.62 -18.19
CA HIS A 353 9.66 5.31 -18.32
C HIS A 353 8.28 5.26 -17.65
N TRP A 354 8.17 5.79 -16.43
CA TRP A 354 6.97 5.67 -15.61
C TRP A 354 5.90 6.69 -15.95
N LEU A 355 6.28 7.92 -16.31
CA LEU A 355 5.34 9.04 -16.36
C LEU A 355 5.10 9.55 -17.79
N LEU A 356 5.99 9.32 -18.74
CA LEU A 356 5.77 9.73 -20.12
C LEU A 356 4.97 8.68 -20.90
N HIS A 357 3.83 9.09 -21.47
CA HIS A 357 3.12 8.24 -22.43
C HIS A 357 3.89 8.16 -23.75
N LYS A 358 4.20 6.93 -24.18
CA LYS A 358 4.85 6.63 -25.46
C LYS A 358 3.78 6.19 -26.49
N PRO A 359 3.48 7.00 -27.52
CA PRO A 359 2.41 6.71 -28.49
C PRO A 359 2.60 5.41 -29.28
N GLU A 360 3.81 4.84 -29.30
CA GLU A 360 4.08 3.56 -29.97
C GLU A 360 3.46 2.36 -29.24
N GLN A 361 3.01 2.54 -27.99
CA GLN A 361 2.34 1.50 -27.22
C GLN A 361 0.92 1.25 -27.74
N LYS A 362 0.54 -0.03 -27.85
CA LYS A 362 -0.78 -0.45 -28.32
C LYS A 362 -1.92 0.10 -27.43
N ASP A 363 -1.72 0.03 -26.11
CA ASP A 363 -2.65 0.57 -25.13
C ASP A 363 -1.95 1.64 -24.30
N GLN A 364 -2.63 2.77 -24.05
CA GLN A 364 -2.13 3.76 -23.10
C GLN A 364 -2.27 3.22 -21.67
N VAL A 365 -1.14 3.19 -20.95
CA VAL A 365 -1.08 2.71 -19.56
C VAL A 365 -1.12 3.84 -18.55
N VAL A 366 -0.46 4.97 -18.85
CA VAL A 366 -0.31 6.12 -17.94
C VAL A 366 -0.79 7.42 -18.60
N TRP A 367 -1.40 8.29 -17.80
CA TRP A 367 -1.78 9.65 -18.15
C TRP A 367 -1.07 10.60 -17.20
N SER A 368 -0.31 11.52 -17.75
CA SER A 368 0.47 12.50 -17.01
C SER A 368 0.21 13.89 -17.53
N TYR A 369 0.00 14.83 -16.61
CA TYR A 369 -0.33 16.21 -16.90
C TYR A 369 0.56 17.15 -16.10
N VAL A 370 0.86 18.30 -16.70
CA VAL A 370 1.64 19.37 -16.09
C VAL A 370 0.89 20.69 -16.20
N VAL A 371 1.18 21.59 -15.27
CA VAL A 371 0.73 22.97 -15.29
C VAL A 371 1.95 23.85 -15.51
N GLU A 372 1.90 24.67 -16.55
CA GLU A 372 2.97 25.60 -16.91
C GLU A 372 2.56 27.03 -16.56
N ASP A 373 3.38 27.70 -15.76
CA ASP A 373 3.18 29.10 -15.43
C ASP A 373 3.32 29.96 -16.71
N PRO A 374 2.35 30.82 -17.04
CA PRO A 374 2.32 31.54 -18.31
C PRO A 374 3.45 32.57 -18.48
N GLU A 375 3.99 33.09 -17.38
CA GLU A 375 5.00 34.16 -17.42
C GLU A 375 6.41 33.59 -17.37
N SER A 376 6.67 32.67 -16.44
CA SER A 376 7.98 32.07 -16.21
C SER A 376 8.25 30.83 -17.06
N HIS A 377 7.22 30.25 -17.69
CA HIS A 377 7.28 28.96 -18.40
C HIS A 377 7.74 27.78 -17.54
N LYS A 378 7.76 27.95 -16.21
CA LYS A 378 8.15 26.90 -15.27
C LYS A 378 6.98 25.93 -15.05
N ILE A 379 7.28 24.65 -14.95
CA ILE A 379 6.30 23.65 -14.49
C ILE A 379 6.07 23.84 -12.99
N THR A 380 4.84 24.17 -12.61
CA THR A 380 4.46 24.42 -11.20
C THR A 380 3.76 23.24 -10.55
N ASP A 381 3.09 22.40 -11.35
CA ASP A 381 2.33 21.27 -10.86
C ASP A 381 2.40 20.11 -11.84
N PHE A 382 2.29 18.92 -11.30
CA PHE A 382 2.30 17.66 -12.02
C PHE A 382 1.33 16.70 -11.35
N PHE A 383 0.59 15.91 -12.13
CA PHE A 383 -0.13 14.75 -11.61
C PHE A 383 -0.28 13.67 -12.67
N SER A 384 -0.43 12.44 -12.22
CA SER A 384 -0.57 11.28 -13.07
C SER A 384 -1.54 10.23 -12.52
N PHE A 385 -2.06 9.40 -13.41
CA PHE A 385 -2.83 8.21 -13.07
C PHE A 385 -2.62 7.12 -14.12
N TYR A 386 -2.79 5.86 -13.73
CA TYR A 386 -2.64 4.71 -14.63
C TYR A 386 -3.94 3.91 -14.78
N ASN A 387 -4.05 3.16 -15.88
CA ASN A 387 -5.18 2.25 -16.13
C ASN A 387 -4.90 0.86 -15.55
N LEU A 388 -5.82 0.37 -14.72
CA LEU A 388 -5.87 -1.04 -14.36
C LEU A 388 -7.33 -1.50 -14.35
N GLU A 389 -7.72 -2.16 -15.43
CA GLU A 389 -9.10 -2.62 -15.62
C GLU A 389 -9.40 -3.85 -14.77
N SER A 390 -10.68 -4.05 -14.47
CA SER A 390 -11.18 -5.28 -13.87
C SER A 390 -12.18 -5.94 -14.81
N THR A 391 -12.02 -7.24 -15.08
CA THR A 391 -13.01 -8.05 -15.80
C THR A 391 -14.24 -8.21 -14.91
N VAL A 392 -15.42 -7.97 -15.47
CA VAL A 392 -16.71 -8.25 -14.83
C VAL A 392 -17.12 -9.68 -15.15
N ILE A 393 -17.23 -10.52 -14.13
CA ILE A 393 -17.53 -11.94 -14.33
C ILE A 393 -19.04 -12.12 -14.53
N GLN A 394 -19.43 -12.75 -15.66
CA GLN A 394 -20.81 -13.19 -15.95
C GLN A 394 -21.89 -12.09 -16.02
N HIS A 395 -21.55 -10.86 -16.44
CA HIS A 395 -22.55 -9.80 -16.64
C HIS A 395 -22.98 -9.67 -18.13
N PRO A 396 -24.29 -9.54 -18.44
CA PRO A 396 -24.79 -9.62 -19.82
C PRO A 396 -24.47 -8.41 -20.71
N LYS A 397 -24.14 -7.25 -20.11
CA LYS A 397 -24.00 -5.96 -20.83
C LYS A 397 -22.61 -5.33 -20.74
N HIS A 398 -21.84 -5.67 -19.70
CA HIS A 398 -20.55 -5.04 -19.41
C HIS A 398 -19.54 -6.14 -19.15
N ASP A 399 -18.41 -6.09 -19.83
CA ASP A 399 -17.32 -7.07 -19.73
C ASP A 399 -16.17 -6.57 -18.84
N ASN A 400 -16.04 -5.26 -18.66
CA ASN A 400 -15.01 -4.64 -17.82
C ASN A 400 -15.50 -3.41 -17.03
N VAL A 401 -14.77 -3.11 -15.96
CA VAL A 401 -14.73 -1.81 -15.27
C VAL A 401 -13.36 -1.21 -15.54
N ARG A 402 -13.34 -0.04 -16.18
CA ARG A 402 -12.10 0.71 -16.42
C ARG A 402 -11.81 1.56 -15.20
N ALA A 403 -10.78 1.21 -14.44
CA ALA A 403 -10.39 1.94 -13.24
C ALA A 403 -9.09 2.71 -13.48
N ALA A 404 -9.13 4.00 -13.18
CA ALA A 404 -7.93 4.82 -13.08
C ALA A 404 -7.41 4.73 -11.64
N TYR A 405 -6.11 4.66 -11.46
CA TYR A 405 -5.45 4.72 -10.15
C TYR A 405 -4.59 5.97 -10.07
N LEU A 406 -4.85 6.82 -9.08
CA LEU A 406 -3.99 7.96 -8.78
C LEU A 406 -2.56 7.46 -8.56
N TYR A 407 -1.61 8.04 -9.29
CA TYR A 407 -0.22 7.64 -9.24
C TYR A 407 0.60 8.72 -8.53
N TYR A 408 1.63 9.29 -9.17
CA TYR A 408 2.42 10.36 -8.57
C TYR A 408 1.88 11.74 -8.94
N TYR A 409 2.06 12.70 -8.04
CA TYR A 409 1.76 14.11 -8.25
C TYR A 409 2.69 14.98 -7.40
N ALA A 410 2.85 16.24 -7.80
CA ALA A 410 3.65 17.22 -7.09
C ALA A 410 3.18 18.64 -7.40
N THR A 411 3.39 19.56 -6.47
CA THR A 411 3.02 20.98 -6.62
C THR A 411 4.01 21.88 -5.89
N GLU A 412 4.39 22.99 -6.51
CA GLU A 412 5.25 24.02 -5.88
C GLU A 412 4.60 24.64 -4.64
N THR A 413 3.26 24.62 -4.56
CA THR A 413 2.51 25.14 -3.41
C THR A 413 2.90 24.44 -2.10
N ALA A 414 3.38 23.19 -2.16
CA ALA A 414 3.84 22.46 -0.98
C ALA A 414 5.03 23.10 -0.26
N PHE A 415 5.81 23.95 -0.94
CA PHE A 415 7.00 24.59 -0.38
C PHE A 415 6.74 26.01 0.15
N THR A 416 5.49 26.48 0.10
CA THR A 416 5.09 27.79 0.63
C THR A 416 4.99 27.82 2.15
N GLY A 417 4.88 26.65 2.79
CA GLY A 417 4.61 26.51 4.22
C GLY A 417 3.14 26.74 4.61
N ASP A 418 2.25 27.04 3.65
CA ASP A 418 0.82 27.22 3.88
C ASP A 418 0.06 25.92 3.56
N GLN A 419 -0.29 25.17 4.62
CA GLN A 419 -1.05 23.93 4.50
C GLN A 419 -2.45 24.14 3.91
N LYS A 420 -3.08 25.29 4.16
CA LYS A 420 -4.39 25.60 3.60
C LYS A 420 -4.28 25.82 2.09
N ALA A 421 -3.27 26.57 1.65
CA ALA A 421 -2.99 26.76 0.23
C ALA A 421 -2.68 25.42 -0.47
N LEU A 422 -1.88 24.54 0.16
CA LEU A 422 -1.62 23.20 -0.37
C LEU A 422 -2.91 22.40 -0.54
N LYS A 423 -3.77 22.38 0.49
CA LYS A 423 -5.06 21.68 0.43
C LYS A 423 -5.94 22.20 -0.71
N GLU A 424 -6.10 23.52 -0.83
CA GLU A 424 -6.88 24.14 -1.91
C GLU A 424 -6.30 23.81 -3.28
N ARG A 425 -4.97 23.81 -3.43
CA ARG A 425 -4.31 23.46 -4.69
C ARG A 425 -4.52 21.99 -5.06
N LEU A 426 -4.33 21.06 -4.12
CA LEU A 426 -4.53 19.64 -4.39
C LEU A 426 -6.00 19.32 -4.69
N LEU A 427 -6.96 19.98 -4.04
CA LEU A 427 -8.38 19.86 -4.38
C LEU A 427 -8.65 20.25 -5.84
N GLN A 428 -8.04 21.34 -6.30
CA GLN A 428 -8.19 21.79 -7.69
C GLN A 428 -7.57 20.79 -8.67
N LEU A 429 -6.31 20.39 -8.45
CA LEU A 429 -5.58 19.47 -9.33
C LEU A 429 -6.26 18.10 -9.42
N MET A 430 -6.66 17.54 -8.27
CA MET A 430 -7.32 16.24 -8.24
C MET A 430 -8.73 16.29 -8.83
N ASN A 431 -9.47 17.39 -8.66
CA ASN A 431 -10.74 17.57 -9.37
C ASN A 431 -10.53 17.57 -10.89
N ASP A 432 -9.49 18.24 -11.39
CA ASP A 432 -9.18 18.24 -12.82
C ASP A 432 -8.71 16.85 -13.30
N ALA A 433 -7.96 16.10 -12.49
CA ALA A 433 -7.61 14.70 -12.77
C ALA A 433 -8.86 13.81 -12.93
N LEU A 434 -9.87 13.97 -12.06
CA LEU A 434 -11.16 13.26 -12.19
C LEU A 434 -11.89 13.60 -13.49
N ILE A 435 -11.88 14.87 -13.90
CA ILE A 435 -12.47 15.31 -15.17
C ILE A 435 -11.74 14.67 -16.36
N LEU A 436 -10.40 14.66 -16.33
CA LEU A 436 -9.56 14.08 -17.38
C LEU A 436 -9.73 12.56 -17.47
N ALA A 437 -9.77 11.86 -16.33
CA ALA A 437 -10.07 10.42 -16.31
C ALA A 437 -11.46 10.12 -16.87
N LYS A 438 -12.48 10.92 -16.53
CA LYS A 438 -13.82 10.76 -17.11
C LYS A 438 -13.83 10.99 -18.62
N LYS A 439 -13.05 11.97 -19.12
CA LYS A 439 -12.87 12.19 -20.57
C LYS A 439 -12.19 11.00 -21.25
N ALA A 440 -11.20 10.39 -20.58
CA ALA A 440 -10.53 9.16 -21.00
C ALA A 440 -11.38 7.89 -20.82
N LYS A 441 -12.68 8.04 -20.49
CA LYS A 441 -13.68 6.97 -20.39
C LYS A 441 -13.39 5.95 -19.29
N PHE A 442 -12.84 6.41 -18.17
CA PHE A 442 -12.78 5.62 -16.95
C PHE A 442 -14.11 5.65 -16.22
N ASP A 443 -14.45 4.53 -15.57
CA ASP A 443 -15.70 4.33 -14.84
C ASP A 443 -15.55 4.70 -13.35
N VAL A 444 -14.36 4.50 -12.81
CA VAL A 444 -14.00 4.78 -11.41
C VAL A 444 -12.57 5.32 -11.33
N PHE A 445 -12.32 6.18 -10.35
CA PHE A 445 -10.99 6.68 -10.01
C PHE A 445 -10.62 6.25 -8.59
N ASN A 446 -9.53 5.52 -8.46
CA ASN A 446 -9.07 4.92 -7.23
C ASN A 446 -7.90 5.73 -6.66
N ALA A 447 -7.84 5.84 -5.35
CA ALA A 447 -6.72 6.43 -4.63
C ALA A 447 -6.52 5.69 -3.31
N LEU A 448 -5.30 5.74 -2.77
CA LEU A 448 -4.99 5.28 -1.43
C LEU A 448 -4.92 6.47 -0.47
N THR A 449 -4.87 6.22 0.83
CA THR A 449 -4.65 7.28 1.85
C THR A 449 -3.20 7.76 1.96
N LEU A 450 -2.29 7.24 1.13
CA LEU A 450 -0.89 7.66 1.03
C LEU A 450 -0.73 9.10 0.53
N HIS A 451 0.51 9.61 0.48
CA HIS A 451 0.86 10.99 0.15
C HIS A 451 0.12 12.01 1.03
N ASP A 452 -0.33 13.10 0.42
CA ASP A 452 -1.18 14.14 0.98
C ASP A 452 -2.66 13.90 0.60
N ASN A 453 -3.02 12.67 0.17
CA ASN A 453 -4.38 12.33 -0.27
C ASN A 453 -5.47 12.64 0.77
N PRO A 454 -5.25 12.48 2.09
CA PRO A 454 -6.24 12.87 3.09
C PRO A 454 -6.75 14.32 2.98
N LEU A 455 -5.99 15.23 2.37
CA LEU A 455 -6.40 16.63 2.16
C LEU A 455 -7.57 16.79 1.19
N PHE A 456 -7.84 15.82 0.31
CA PHE A 456 -8.86 15.97 -0.74
C PHE A 456 -9.85 14.81 -0.88
N LEU A 457 -9.56 13.62 -0.35
CA LEU A 457 -10.39 12.43 -0.59
C LEU A 457 -11.88 12.67 -0.24
N GLU A 458 -12.17 13.12 0.98
CA GLU A 458 -13.56 13.30 1.42
C GLU A 458 -14.26 14.43 0.66
N GLN A 459 -13.59 15.56 0.45
CA GLN A 459 -14.14 16.74 -0.22
C GLN A 459 -14.44 16.46 -1.69
N LEU A 460 -13.60 15.64 -2.35
CA LEU A 460 -13.81 15.20 -3.72
C LEU A 460 -14.71 13.97 -3.83
N LYS A 461 -15.37 13.57 -2.73
CA LYS A 461 -16.38 12.49 -2.68
C LYS A 461 -15.80 11.10 -2.98
N PHE A 462 -14.53 10.87 -2.66
CA PHE A 462 -14.02 9.51 -2.62
C PHE A 462 -14.68 8.75 -1.48
N GLY A 463 -15.30 7.61 -1.79
CA GLY A 463 -15.89 6.70 -0.82
C GLY A 463 -14.84 5.70 -0.33
N ALA A 464 -14.88 5.36 0.95
CA ALA A 464 -13.98 4.37 1.52
C ALA A 464 -14.25 2.98 0.89
N GLY A 465 -13.20 2.35 0.39
CA GLY A 465 -13.21 0.95 -0.03
C GLY A 465 -13.12 0.00 1.16
N ASP A 466 -13.31 -1.28 0.88
CA ASP A 466 -13.11 -2.39 1.82
C ASP A 466 -11.65 -2.85 1.86
N GLY A 467 -10.89 -2.66 0.78
CA GLY A 467 -9.48 -3.04 0.67
C GLY A 467 -8.53 -2.14 1.46
N GLN A 468 -7.54 -2.77 2.08
CA GLN A 468 -6.32 -2.14 2.59
C GLN A 468 -5.11 -2.64 1.81
N LEU A 469 -4.05 -1.84 1.78
CA LEU A 469 -2.76 -2.19 1.22
C LEU A 469 -1.69 -2.01 2.30
N HIS A 470 -1.04 -3.12 2.64
CA HIS A 470 0.02 -3.15 3.65
C HIS A 470 1.37 -3.11 2.96
N TYR A 471 2.25 -2.23 3.41
CA TYR A 471 3.60 -2.05 2.89
C TYR A 471 4.60 -2.80 3.76
N TYR A 472 5.56 -3.46 3.13
CA TYR A 472 6.60 -4.25 3.78
C TYR A 472 7.95 -3.97 3.14
N ILE A 473 9.01 -4.02 3.97
CA ILE A 473 10.39 -3.96 3.50
C ILE A 473 11.09 -5.24 3.95
N TYR A 474 11.49 -6.07 3.00
CA TYR A 474 12.22 -7.30 3.25
C TYR A 474 13.67 -6.98 3.64
N ASN A 475 14.17 -7.66 4.67
CA ASN A 475 15.52 -7.51 5.20
C ASN A 475 15.89 -6.08 5.65
N TYR A 476 14.91 -5.33 6.13
CA TYR A 476 15.10 -4.01 6.70
C TYR A 476 14.11 -3.77 7.84
N ARG A 477 14.62 -3.31 8.99
CA ARG A 477 13.82 -2.86 10.12
C ARG A 477 13.54 -1.38 9.95
N ALA A 478 12.27 -1.00 10.02
CA ALA A 478 11.84 0.40 9.99
C ALA A 478 10.79 0.65 11.08
N ALA A 479 10.87 1.80 11.74
CA ALA A 479 9.79 2.21 12.63
C ALA A 479 8.49 2.42 11.82
N PRO A 480 7.31 2.22 12.42
CA PRO A 480 6.03 2.42 11.74
C PRO A 480 5.94 3.78 11.04
N ILE A 481 5.38 3.78 9.84
CA ILE A 481 5.19 4.95 8.98
C ILE A 481 3.70 5.22 8.86
N ALA A 482 3.31 6.49 8.93
CA ALA A 482 1.90 6.88 8.88
C ALA A 482 1.29 6.62 7.49
N GLY A 483 0.17 5.88 7.46
CA GLY A 483 -0.50 5.49 6.21
C GLY A 483 -1.65 6.42 5.80
N GLY A 484 -1.81 7.58 6.45
CA GLY A 484 -2.86 8.55 6.16
C GLY A 484 -4.23 8.24 6.78
N VAL A 485 -4.30 7.35 7.76
CA VAL A 485 -5.55 6.98 8.44
C VAL A 485 -5.51 7.20 9.94
N ASN A 486 -6.66 7.50 10.53
CA ASN A 486 -6.88 7.51 11.98
C ASN A 486 -7.29 6.13 12.51
N GLU A 487 -7.55 6.07 13.82
CA GLU A 487 -8.00 4.89 14.56
C GLU A 487 -9.30 4.27 14.03
N LYS A 488 -10.12 5.04 13.30
CA LYS A 488 -11.36 4.60 12.66
C LYS A 488 -11.13 4.16 11.22
N ASN A 489 -9.89 4.08 10.78
CA ASN A 489 -9.48 3.79 9.41
C ASN A 489 -10.10 4.77 8.39
N LEU A 490 -10.25 6.04 8.79
CA LEU A 490 -10.70 7.15 7.94
C LEU A 490 -9.51 8.07 7.63
N PRO A 491 -9.55 8.86 6.52
CA PRO A 491 -8.43 9.70 6.14
C PRO A 491 -8.18 10.74 7.24
N ASP A 492 -6.92 10.95 7.59
CA ASP A 492 -6.53 11.90 8.63
C ASP A 492 -5.35 12.75 8.17
N GLU A 493 -5.60 14.05 8.06
CA GLU A 493 -4.60 15.06 7.69
C GLU A 493 -3.42 15.12 8.67
N LYS A 494 -3.59 14.68 9.93
CA LYS A 494 -2.50 14.60 10.92
C LYS A 494 -1.62 13.36 10.76
N LYS A 495 -2.06 12.40 9.95
CA LYS A 495 -1.38 11.11 9.70
C LYS A 495 -0.95 10.97 8.24
N MET A 496 -1.06 12.04 7.43
CA MET A 496 -0.48 12.12 6.08
C MET A 496 1.04 12.27 6.15
N GLY A 497 1.72 12.27 5.00
CA GLY A 497 3.16 12.54 4.97
C GLY A 497 4.06 11.32 5.26
N GLY A 498 3.50 10.12 5.45
CA GLY A 498 4.30 8.92 5.70
C GLY A 498 4.66 8.17 4.41
N VAL A 499 3.70 7.50 3.78
CA VAL A 499 3.94 6.71 2.56
C VAL A 499 3.88 7.61 1.32
N GLY A 500 4.98 7.65 0.57
CA GLY A 500 5.12 8.27 -0.75
C GLY A 500 5.31 7.29 -1.92
N VAL A 501 5.54 6.00 -1.66
CA VAL A 501 5.65 4.99 -2.73
C VAL A 501 4.27 4.50 -3.18
N VAL A 502 3.98 4.60 -4.48
CA VAL A 502 2.78 4.04 -5.09
C VAL A 502 3.12 2.75 -5.84
N MET A 503 2.55 1.63 -5.42
CA MET A 503 2.78 0.29 -5.98
C MET A 503 1.70 -0.06 -7.02
N LEU A 504 2.09 -0.80 -8.07
CA LEU A 504 1.26 -1.06 -9.26
C LEU A 504 0.24 -2.20 -9.14
#